data_AF-A0A2C5YGX3-F1
#
_entry.id   AF-A0A2C5YGX3-F1
#
_cell.length_a   1.000
_cell.length_b   1.000
_cell.length_c   1.000
_cell.angle_alpha   90.00
_cell.angle_beta   90.00
_cell.angle_gamma   90.00
#
_symmetry.space_group_name_H-M   'P 1'
#
loop_
_entity.id
_entity.type
_entity.pdbx_description
1 polymer ?
#
loop_
_entity_poly.entity_id
_entity_poly.type
_entity_poly.pdbx_seq_one_letter_code
_entity_poly.pdbx_strand_id
1 'polypeptide(L)'
;MRVISFLLGVAALGSAAPSAPKPLATLYTVRNYDGDAFPMYESGKCVDLPTLFSHNIESINLAKGVKCRLYYVPKCVPVDYYNEFTKNETFIDNPVWEAARCYSS
;
A
#
# COMPACT_ATOMS: atom_id res chain seq x y z
N MET A 1 23.35 -35.86 43.41
CA MET A 1 22.97 -34.45 43.16
C MET A 1 21.67 -34.43 42.38
N ARG A 2 20.58 -33.94 42.97
CA ARG A 2 19.29 -33.77 42.31
C ARG A 2 19.21 -32.32 41.85
N VAL A 3 19.22 -32.06 40.54
CA VAL A 3 18.94 -30.73 39.99
C VAL A 3 17.47 -30.71 39.65
N ILE A 4 16.69 -30.05 40.51
CA ILE A 4 15.29 -29.71 40.27
C ILE A 4 15.33 -28.53 39.31
N SER A 5 15.11 -28.78 38.02
CA SER A 5 14.88 -27.72 37.05
C SER A 5 13.42 -27.28 37.15
N PHE A 6 13.18 -26.27 37.97
CA PHE A 6 12.04 -25.38 37.85
C PHE A 6 12.22 -24.58 36.56
N LEU A 7 11.42 -24.86 35.53
CA LEU A 7 11.19 -23.89 34.46
C LEU A 7 9.73 -23.48 34.52
N LEU A 8 9.58 -22.25 35.00
CA LEU A 8 8.38 -21.45 35.03
C LEU A 8 7.59 -21.60 33.74
N GLY A 9 6.31 -21.88 33.89
CA GLY A 9 5.33 -21.67 32.84
C GLY A 9 5.39 -20.22 32.39
N VAL A 10 5.66 -20.01 31.10
CA VAL A 10 5.27 -18.79 30.42
C VAL A 10 3.99 -19.12 29.68
N ALA A 11 2.87 -18.80 30.31
CA ALA A 11 1.63 -18.57 29.61
C ALA A 11 1.90 -17.40 28.63
N ALA A 12 2.22 -17.72 27.38
CA ALA A 12 2.12 -16.75 26.30
C ALA A 12 0.62 -16.55 26.06
N LEU A 13 0.06 -15.62 26.84
CA LEU A 13 -1.19 -14.95 26.52
C LEU A 13 -1.19 -14.67 25.02
N GLY A 14 -2.15 -15.28 24.33
CA GLY A 14 -2.48 -14.99 22.95
C GLY A 14 -2.96 -13.56 22.85
N SER A 15 -2.03 -12.61 22.86
CA SER A 15 -2.26 -11.27 22.37
C SER A 15 -2.33 -11.44 20.86
N ALA A 16 -3.55 -11.58 20.33
CA ALA A 16 -3.80 -11.25 18.95
C ALA A 16 -3.23 -9.85 18.76
N ALA A 17 -2.07 -9.75 18.11
CA ALA A 17 -1.53 -8.47 17.73
C ALA A 17 -2.66 -7.73 16.99
N PRO A 18 -2.97 -6.47 17.34
CA PRO A 18 -3.98 -5.73 16.61
C PRO A 18 -3.65 -5.86 15.13
N SER A 19 -4.56 -6.44 14.36
CA SER A 19 -4.36 -6.71 12.94
C SER A 19 -3.92 -5.40 12.29
N ALA A 20 -2.75 -5.40 11.64
CA ALA A 20 -2.25 -4.20 10.99
C ALA A 20 -3.36 -3.58 10.11
N PRO A 21 -3.48 -2.24 10.08
CA PRO A 21 -4.49 -1.57 9.26
C PRO A 21 -4.44 -2.10 7.83
N LYS A 22 -5.59 -2.43 7.25
CA LYS A 22 -5.64 -2.84 5.85
C LYS A 22 -5.43 -1.60 4.96
N PRO A 23 -4.55 -1.65 3.95
CA PRO A 23 -4.37 -0.53 3.04
C PRO A 23 -5.64 -0.31 2.19
N LEU A 24 -5.90 0.96 1.87
CA LEU A 24 -6.90 1.38 0.88
C LEU A 24 -6.48 0.97 -0.53
N ALA A 25 -5.18 1.02 -0.81
CA ALA A 25 -4.59 0.56 -2.06
C ALA A 25 -3.16 0.09 -1.85
N THR A 26 -2.66 -0.72 -2.77
CA THR A 26 -1.25 -1.09 -2.84
C THR A 26 -0.77 -0.96 -4.28
N LEU A 27 0.30 -0.18 -4.45
CA LEU A 27 0.98 0.03 -5.73
C LEU A 27 2.15 -0.94 -5.82
N TYR A 28 2.35 -1.52 -7.00
CA TYR A 28 3.34 -2.58 -7.21
C TYR A 28 4.26 -2.24 -8.37
N THR A 29 5.54 -2.55 -8.22
CA THR A 29 6.55 -2.28 -9.27
C THR A 29 6.53 -3.29 -10.42
N VAL A 30 5.76 -4.38 -10.28
CA VAL A 30 5.61 -5.40 -11.31
C VAL A 30 4.13 -5.66 -11.58
N ARG A 31 3.82 -6.21 -12.75
CA ARG A 31 2.47 -6.65 -13.14
C ARG A 31 1.92 -7.70 -12.18
N ASN A 32 0.60 -7.83 -12.18
CA ASN A 32 -0.12 -8.86 -11.41
C ASN A 32 0.15 -8.82 -9.90
N TYR A 33 0.37 -7.63 -9.34
CA TYR A 33 0.53 -7.39 -7.90
C TYR A 33 1.80 -8.02 -7.29
N ASP A 34 2.91 -7.97 -8.03
CA ASP A 34 4.20 -8.53 -7.63
C ASP A 34 5.28 -7.45 -7.47
N GLY A 35 6.46 -7.84 -6.98
CA GLY A 35 7.60 -6.95 -6.75
C GLY A 35 7.47 -6.12 -5.49
N ASP A 36 8.08 -4.93 -5.50
CA ASP A 36 8.03 -3.99 -4.38
C ASP A 36 6.62 -3.42 -4.25
N ALA A 37 6.15 -3.31 -3.00
CA ALA A 37 4.79 -2.87 -2.69
C ALA A 37 4.80 -1.58 -1.88
N PHE A 38 4.01 -0.59 -2.32
CA PHE A 38 3.77 0.66 -1.59
C PHE A 38 2.31 0.73 -1.12
N PRO A 39 2.03 0.45 0.17
CA PRO A 39 0.68 0.50 0.71
C PRO A 39 0.24 1.93 1.02
N MET A 40 -1.01 2.25 0.69
CA MET A 40 -1.66 3.52 0.99
C MET A 40 -2.76 3.33 2.03
N TYR A 41 -2.72 4.06 3.15
CA TYR A 41 -3.64 3.87 4.27
C TYR A 41 -4.64 5.01 4.48
N GLU A 42 -4.27 6.25 4.13
CA GLU A 42 -5.03 7.44 4.49
C GLU A 42 -5.89 7.94 3.33
N SER A 43 -7.20 8.05 3.57
CA SER A 43 -8.16 8.58 2.59
C SER A 43 -7.99 10.10 2.45
N GLY A 44 -7.94 10.57 1.21
CA GLY A 44 -7.81 11.99 0.88
C GLY A 44 -6.44 12.58 1.15
N LYS A 45 -5.44 11.83 1.62
CA LYS A 45 -4.08 12.33 1.78
C LYS A 45 -3.30 12.19 0.48
N CYS A 46 -2.63 13.27 0.09
CA CYS A 46 -1.64 13.21 -0.98
C CYS A 46 -0.33 12.64 -0.43
N VAL A 47 0.24 11.69 -1.15
CA VAL A 47 1.52 11.06 -0.81
C VAL A 47 2.44 11.19 -2.02
N ASP A 48 3.59 11.83 -1.84
CA ASP A 48 4.65 11.80 -2.84
C ASP A 48 5.26 10.39 -2.87
N LEU A 49 5.42 9.82 -4.07
CA LEU A 49 5.92 8.47 -4.24
C LEU A 49 7.45 8.47 -4.10
N PRO A 50 8.04 7.53 -3.34
CA PRO A 50 9.49 7.38 -3.30
C PRO A 50 10.05 7.10 -4.70
N THR A 51 11.30 7.47 -4.95
CA THR A 51 11.98 7.29 -6.26
C THR A 51 11.87 5.86 -6.81
N LEU A 52 11.87 4.85 -5.94
CA LEU A 52 11.70 3.45 -6.35
C LEU A 52 10.37 3.19 -7.07
N PHE A 53 9.31 3.89 -6.68
CA PHE A 53 7.97 3.73 -7.24
C PHE A 53 7.67 4.75 -8.34
N SER A 54 8.35 5.90 -8.35
CA SER A 54 7.96 7.03 -9.20
C SER A 54 8.01 6.76 -10.71
N HIS A 55 8.76 5.75 -11.14
CA HIS A 55 8.87 5.38 -12.56
C HIS A 55 8.67 3.89 -12.82
N ASN A 56 8.16 3.14 -11.84
CA ASN A 56 8.12 1.68 -11.91
C ASN A 56 6.77 1.08 -11.56
N ILE A 57 5.71 1.85 -11.27
CA ILE A 57 4.43 1.23 -10.89
C ILE A 57 3.79 0.60 -12.12
N GLU A 58 3.62 -0.73 -12.09
CA GLU A 58 3.04 -1.52 -13.17
C GLU A 58 1.68 -2.13 -12.81
N SER A 59 1.31 -2.21 -11.53
CA SER A 59 -0.03 -2.67 -11.13
C SER A 59 -0.51 -2.04 -9.84
N ILE A 60 -1.84 -2.01 -9.65
CA ILE A 60 -2.50 -1.44 -8.47
C ILE A 60 -3.64 -2.33 -8.00
N ASN A 61 -3.63 -2.65 -6.71
CA ASN A 61 -4.72 -3.33 -6.03
C ASN A 61 -5.47 -2.34 -5.13
N LEU A 62 -6.79 -2.28 -5.25
CA LEU A 62 -7.66 -1.37 -4.52
C LEU A 62 -8.56 -2.16 -3.57
N ALA A 63 -8.76 -1.61 -2.36
CA ALA A 63 -9.83 -2.08 -1.50
C ALA A 63 -11.19 -1.76 -2.13
N LYS A 64 -12.20 -2.55 -1.76
CA LYS A 64 -13.56 -2.38 -2.30
C LYS A 64 -14.09 -0.97 -2.02
N GLY A 65 -14.53 -0.27 -3.07
CA GLY A 65 -15.09 1.09 -2.95
C GLY A 65 -14.05 2.20 -2.83
N VAL A 66 -12.76 1.90 -3.02
CA VAL A 66 -11.70 2.89 -3.09
C VAL A 66 -11.46 3.31 -4.54
N LYS A 67 -11.19 4.60 -4.73
CA LYS A 67 -10.61 5.13 -5.97
C LYS A 67 -9.26 5.79 -5.66
N CYS A 68 -8.29 5.66 -6.55
CA CYS A 68 -6.98 6.30 -6.42
C CYS A 68 -6.63 7.12 -7.64
N ARG A 69 -6.00 8.26 -7.41
CA ARG A 69 -5.44 9.12 -8.46
C ARG A 69 -3.93 9.02 -8.37
N LEU A 70 -3.28 8.64 -9.47
CA LEU A 70 -1.84 8.70 -9.61
C LEU A 70 -1.48 9.90 -10.48
N TYR A 71 -0.53 10.70 -10.03
CA TYR A 71 -0.18 11.99 -10.60
C TYR A 71 1.18 11.92 -11.28
N TYR A 72 1.34 12.58 -12.42
CA TYR A 72 2.61 12.69 -13.15
C TYR A 72 3.59 13.71 -12.54
N VAL A 73 3.18 14.41 -11.47
CA VAL A 73 3.95 15.46 -10.81
C VAL A 73 3.89 15.29 -9.30
N PRO A 74 4.93 15.73 -8.56
CA PRO A 74 4.90 15.74 -7.11
C PRO A 74 3.84 16.73 -6.63
N LYS A 75 3.23 16.45 -5.48
CA LYS A 75 2.09 17.19 -4.92
C LYS A 75 0.84 17.05 -5.80
N CYS A 76 -0.23 16.50 -5.25
CA CYS A 76 -1.46 16.22 -5.99
C CYS A 76 -2.11 17.51 -6.50
N VAL A 77 -1.86 17.84 -7.77
CA VAL A 77 -2.30 19.07 -8.47
C VAL A 77 -3.66 18.86 -9.19
N PRO A 78 -4.20 19.84 -9.94
CA PRO A 78 -5.48 19.74 -10.64
C PRO A 78 -5.56 18.67 -11.74
N VAL A 79 -6.74 18.62 -12.38
CA VAL A 79 -7.32 17.47 -13.12
C VAL A 79 -6.48 16.90 -14.25
N ASP A 80 -5.64 17.71 -14.89
CA ASP A 80 -4.95 17.29 -16.13
C ASP A 80 -3.67 16.46 -15.88
N TYR A 81 -3.28 16.27 -14.62
CA TYR A 81 -2.01 15.62 -14.27
C TYR A 81 -2.20 14.26 -13.59
N TYR A 82 -3.39 13.65 -13.65
CA TYR A 82 -3.61 12.34 -13.03
C TYR A 82 -4.41 11.36 -13.89
N ASN A 83 -4.19 10.07 -13.64
CA ASN A 83 -5.12 9.02 -14.03
C ASN A 83 -5.87 8.51 -12.80
N GLU A 84 -7.18 8.32 -12.93
CA GLU A 84 -8.03 7.77 -11.86
C GLU A 84 -8.26 6.27 -12.06
N PHE A 85 -7.97 5.51 -11.01
CA PHE A 85 -8.13 4.07 -10.92
C PHE A 85 -9.29 3.77 -9.96
N THR A 86 -10.32 3.10 -10.45
CA THR A 86 -11.53 2.75 -9.70
C THR A 86 -11.73 1.24 -9.54
N LYS A 87 -10.82 0.46 -10.13
CA LYS A 87 -10.76 -1.00 -10.07
C LYS A 87 -9.30 -1.45 -10.02
N ASN A 88 -9.07 -2.70 -9.67
CA ASN A 88 -7.73 -3.26 -9.69
C ASN A 88 -7.23 -3.33 -11.14
N GLU A 89 -5.99 -2.91 -11.37
CA GLU A 89 -5.33 -3.04 -12.67
C GLU A 89 -4.13 -3.97 -12.50
N THR A 90 -4.09 -5.06 -13.28
CA THR A 90 -2.97 -6.00 -13.31
C THR A 90 -1.81 -5.51 -14.17
N PHE A 91 -2.05 -4.47 -14.98
CA PHE A 91 -1.06 -3.84 -15.85
C PHE A 91 -1.43 -2.36 -16.08
N ILE A 92 -0.47 -1.46 -15.89
CA ILE A 92 -0.57 -0.02 -16.17
C ILE A 92 0.47 0.32 -17.25
N ASP A 93 0.02 0.87 -18.37
CA ASP A 93 0.85 1.09 -19.56
C ASP A 93 1.85 2.27 -19.41
N ASN A 94 1.58 3.17 -18.45
CA ASN A 94 2.49 4.27 -18.11
C ASN A 94 3.00 4.08 -16.68
N PRO A 95 4.32 3.86 -16.46
CA PRO A 95 4.85 3.57 -15.13
C PRO A 95 5.27 4.84 -14.35
N VAL A 96 5.17 6.03 -14.96
CA VAL A 96 5.66 7.29 -14.37
C VAL A 96 4.57 7.99 -13.54
N TRP A 97 4.74 7.98 -12.22
CA TRP A 97 3.83 8.55 -11.23
C TRP A 97 4.61 9.13 -10.05
N GLU A 98 4.58 10.43 -9.86
CA GLU A 98 5.33 11.11 -8.78
C GLU A 98 4.54 11.21 -7.47
N ALA A 99 3.21 11.10 -7.51
CA ALA A 99 2.37 11.17 -6.32
C ALA A 99 1.10 10.33 -6.46
N ALA A 100 0.49 9.99 -5.32
CA ALA A 100 -0.74 9.22 -5.25
C ALA A 100 -1.71 9.80 -4.21
N ARG A 101 -3.01 9.70 -4.48
CA ARG A 101 -4.08 10.07 -3.55
C ARG A 101 -5.26 9.12 -3.68
N CYS A 102 -5.60 8.42 -2.62
CA CYS A 102 -6.73 7.49 -2.59
C CYS A 102 -7.90 8.06 -1.79
N TYR A 103 -9.11 7.68 -2.17
CA TYR A 103 -10.35 8.10 -1.52
C TYR A 103 -11.19 6.84 -1.25
N SER A 104 -11.50 6.60 0.01
CA SER A 104 -12.56 5.68 0.40
C SER A 104 -13.92 6.35 0.23
N SER A 105 -14.87 5.65 -0.38
CA SER A 105 -16.28 6.09 -0.45
C SER A 105 -16.95 6.02 0.92
#